data_AF-A0A935UZA8-F1
#
_entry.id   AF-A0A935UZA8-F1
#
_cell.length_a   1.000
_cell.length_b   1.000
_cell.length_c   1.000
_cell.angle_alpha   90.00
_cell.angle_beta   90.00
_cell.angle_gamma   90.00
#
_symmetry.space_group_name_H-M   'P 1'
#
loop_
_entity.id
_entity.type
_entity.pdbx_description
1 polymer ?
#
loop_
_entity_poly.entity_id
_entity_poly.type
_entity_poly.pdbx_seq_one_letter_code
_entity_poly.pdbx_strand_id
1 'polypeptide(L)'
;MRPVVLMLTLLGCGDDKDAAVADTGPCAEAPVLTWDNFGAGFITQECQSCHGSGVVNRQGAPEDVHFDSKEEVWARVDRVLARAGGDEPTMPPFGGVVEDDRERLTLWLTCAEPGT
;
A
#
# COMPACT_ATOMS: atom_id res chain seq x y z
N MET A 1 -36.58 62.61 -25.33
CA MET A 1 -37.33 61.34 -25.50
C MET A 1 -36.71 60.58 -26.66
N ARG A 2 -36.09 59.42 -26.42
CA ARG A 2 -35.62 58.54 -27.51
C ARG A 2 -36.07 57.10 -27.24
N PRO A 3 -36.70 56.44 -28.22
CA PRO A 3 -37.30 55.12 -28.05
C PRO A 3 -36.39 53.96 -28.53
N VAL A 4 -36.67 52.79 -27.93
CA VAL A 4 -36.77 51.43 -28.52
C VAL A 4 -35.50 50.66 -28.98
N VAL A 5 -35.23 49.62 -28.17
CA VAL A 5 -35.01 48.18 -28.47
C VAL A 5 -33.95 47.77 -29.51
N LEU A 6 -32.97 46.95 -29.06
CA LEU A 6 -32.61 45.72 -29.76
C LEU A 6 -31.97 44.70 -28.78
N MET A 7 -32.64 43.57 -28.64
CA MET A 7 -32.20 42.38 -27.91
C MET A 7 -31.12 41.67 -28.73
N LEU A 8 -29.94 41.42 -28.15
CA LEU A 8 -28.93 40.53 -28.71
C LEU A 8 -28.55 39.48 -27.66
N THR A 9 -29.11 38.29 -27.84
CA THR A 9 -28.72 37.06 -27.16
C THR A 9 -27.32 36.63 -27.62
N LEU A 10 -26.39 36.50 -26.68
CA LEU A 10 -25.21 35.66 -26.84
C LEU A 10 -25.32 34.52 -25.82
N LEU A 11 -25.66 33.34 -26.33
CA LEU A 11 -25.37 32.06 -25.69
C LEU A 11 -23.86 31.95 -25.51
N GLY A 12 -23.40 31.95 -24.26
CA GLY A 12 -22.06 31.49 -23.89
C GLY A 12 -22.19 30.27 -22.99
N CYS A 13 -22.10 29.08 -23.56
CA CYS A 13 -21.76 27.88 -22.79
C CYS A 13 -20.28 27.98 -22.42
N GLY A 14 -20.01 28.32 -21.16
CA GLY A 14 -18.74 28.11 -20.51
C GLY A 14 -19.01 27.34 -19.23
N ASP A 15 -19.40 26.07 -19.38
CA ASP A 15 -19.46 25.15 -18.26
C ASP A 15 -18.03 24.60 -18.11
N ASP A 16 -17.13 25.48 -17.65
CA ASP A 16 -15.82 25.13 -17.13
C ASP A 16 -16.06 24.34 -15.84
N LYS A 17 -16.53 23.09 -15.99
CA LYS A 17 -16.28 22.07 -14.98
C LYS A 17 -14.80 21.79 -15.10
N ASP A 18 -14.02 22.55 -14.33
CA ASP A 18 -12.78 22.05 -13.78
C ASP A 18 -13.10 20.65 -13.27
N ALA A 19 -12.75 19.64 -14.08
CA ALA A 19 -12.82 18.26 -13.69
C ALA A 19 -11.81 18.16 -12.57
N ALA A 20 -12.28 18.28 -11.32
CA ALA A 20 -11.51 17.96 -10.15
C ALA A 20 -10.92 16.57 -10.42
N VAL A 21 -9.61 16.52 -10.64
CA VAL A 21 -8.88 15.27 -10.70
C VAL A 21 -9.15 14.65 -9.34
N ALA A 22 -10.00 13.62 -9.32
CA ALA A 22 -10.30 12.94 -8.07
C ALA A 22 -8.98 12.38 -7.58
N ASP A 23 -8.47 12.88 -6.46
CA ASP A 23 -7.37 12.24 -5.75
C ASP A 23 -7.93 10.91 -5.23
N THR A 24 -7.69 9.86 -6.01
CA THR A 24 -8.17 8.51 -5.72
C THR A 24 -7.27 7.79 -4.71
N GLY A 25 -6.29 8.50 -4.11
CA GLY A 25 -5.38 7.98 -3.12
C GLY A 25 -4.37 6.96 -3.67
N PRO A 26 -3.41 6.53 -2.84
CA PRO A 26 -2.29 5.68 -3.27
C PRO A 26 -2.73 4.29 -3.77
N CYS A 27 -3.92 3.82 -3.37
CA CYS A 27 -4.42 2.51 -3.77
C CYS A 27 -5.00 2.46 -5.18
N ALA A 28 -5.33 3.60 -5.80
CA ALA A 28 -5.91 3.61 -7.13
C ALA A 28 -4.89 3.34 -8.24
N GLU A 29 -3.64 3.70 -7.99
CA GLU A 29 -2.51 3.48 -8.90
C GLU A 29 -1.60 2.33 -8.43
N ALA A 30 -1.95 1.68 -7.31
CA ALA A 30 -1.16 0.59 -6.77
C ALA A 30 -1.09 -0.59 -7.75
N PRO A 31 0.10 -1.22 -7.91
CA PRO A 31 0.21 -2.44 -8.68
C PRO A 31 -0.63 -3.55 -8.02
N VAL A 32 -1.11 -4.49 -8.83
CA VAL A 32 -1.78 -5.68 -8.31
C VAL A 32 -0.74 -6.56 -7.60
N LEU A 33 -0.77 -6.55 -6.27
CA LEU A 33 0.10 -7.36 -5.42
C LEU A 33 -0.72 -8.42 -4.70
N THR A 34 -0.23 -9.65 -4.74
CA THR A 34 -0.83 -10.81 -4.08
C THR A 34 0.27 -11.60 -3.38
N TRP A 35 -0.13 -12.52 -2.52
CA TRP A 35 0.73 -13.54 -1.95
C TRP A 35 1.52 -14.28 -3.03
N ASP A 36 0.84 -14.74 -4.09
CA ASP A 36 1.46 -15.57 -5.12
C ASP A 36 2.46 -14.80 -5.98
N ASN A 37 2.23 -13.50 -6.23
CA ASN A 37 3.08 -12.70 -7.12
C ASN A 37 4.16 -11.88 -6.38
N PHE A 38 4.02 -11.69 -5.07
CA PHE A 38 4.91 -10.85 -4.27
C PHE A 38 5.05 -11.35 -2.83
N GLY A 39 3.94 -11.46 -2.09
CA GLY A 39 3.94 -11.63 -0.64
C GLY A 39 4.73 -12.84 -0.17
N ALA A 40 4.53 -14.01 -0.78
CA ALA A 40 5.23 -15.25 -0.41
C ALA A 40 6.74 -15.11 -0.56
N GLY A 41 7.19 -14.55 -1.69
CA GLY A 41 8.61 -14.35 -1.98
C GLY A 41 9.24 -13.34 -1.02
N PHE A 42 8.57 -12.21 -0.79
CA PHE A 42 9.05 -11.19 0.14
C PHE A 42 9.15 -11.73 1.58
N ILE A 43 8.09 -12.38 2.08
CA ILE A 43 8.04 -12.91 3.46
C ILE A 43 9.09 -14.00 3.67
N THR A 44 9.29 -14.89 2.69
CA THR A 44 10.33 -15.92 2.77
C THR A 44 11.73 -15.31 2.87
N GLN A 45 12.02 -14.29 2.05
CA GLN A 45 13.35 -13.68 1.98
C GLN A 45 13.64 -12.78 3.18
N GLU A 46 12.69 -11.93 3.55
CA GLU A 46 12.94 -10.83 4.49
C GLU A 46 12.48 -11.12 5.92
N CYS A 47 11.55 -12.07 6.13
CA CYS A 47 10.95 -12.32 7.44
C CYS A 47 11.30 -13.69 8.02
N GLN A 48 11.23 -14.75 7.21
CA GLN A 48 11.27 -16.12 7.73
C GLN A 48 12.62 -16.56 8.30
N SER A 49 13.73 -15.87 7.99
CA SER A 49 15.04 -16.18 8.59
C SER A 49 15.06 -16.04 10.12
N CYS A 50 14.16 -15.22 10.68
CA CYS A 50 13.96 -15.06 12.12
C CYS A 50 12.58 -15.53 12.59
N HIS A 51 11.56 -15.34 11.74
CA HIS A 51 10.16 -15.57 12.10
C HIS A 51 9.59 -16.92 11.62
N GLY A 52 10.31 -17.75 10.87
CA GLY A 52 9.80 -19.08 10.52
C GLY A 52 9.62 -19.97 11.75
N SER A 53 8.60 -20.82 11.82
CA SER A 53 8.41 -21.75 12.96
C SER A 53 9.52 -22.80 13.09
N GLY A 54 10.16 -23.16 11.98
CA GLY A 54 11.30 -24.08 11.96
C GLY A 54 12.65 -23.46 12.34
N VAL A 55 12.71 -22.15 12.62
CA VAL A 55 13.97 -21.46 12.90
C VAL A 55 14.40 -21.69 14.35
N VAL A 56 15.56 -22.33 14.52
CA VAL A 56 16.17 -22.56 15.84
C VAL A 56 16.79 -21.29 16.42
N ASN A 57 17.52 -20.52 15.60
CA ASN A 57 18.12 -19.25 16.03
C ASN A 57 17.31 -18.06 15.50
N ARG A 58 16.32 -17.64 16.28
CA ARG A 58 15.36 -16.58 15.94
C ARG A 58 15.92 -15.17 16.05
N GLN A 59 17.19 -15.01 16.46
CA GLN A 59 17.85 -13.70 16.56
C GLN A 59 17.07 -12.69 17.43
N GLY A 60 16.35 -13.18 18.44
CA GLY A 60 15.51 -12.38 19.33
C GLY A 60 14.06 -12.18 18.85
N ALA A 61 13.65 -12.75 17.70
CA ALA A 61 12.25 -12.77 17.30
C ALA A 61 11.40 -13.62 18.26
N PRO A 62 10.20 -13.16 18.67
CA PRO A 62 9.34 -13.88 19.61
C PRO A 62 8.98 -15.27 19.13
N GLU A 63 8.89 -16.23 20.06
CA GLU A 63 8.56 -17.64 19.77
C GLU A 63 7.16 -17.83 19.19
N ASP A 64 6.22 -16.90 19.43
CA ASP A 64 4.81 -16.97 19.03
C ASP A 64 4.47 -16.10 17.81
N VAL A 65 5.48 -15.50 17.18
CA VAL A 65 5.33 -14.68 15.98
C VAL A 65 5.93 -15.39 14.78
N HIS A 66 5.05 -16.06 14.02
CA HIS A 66 5.38 -16.76 12.79
C HIS A 66 4.82 -16.08 11.55
N PHE A 67 5.52 -16.29 10.43
CA PHE A 67 5.11 -15.85 9.09
C PHE A 67 5.32 -16.98 8.07
N ASP A 68 4.87 -18.18 8.43
CA ASP A 68 4.91 -19.37 7.57
C ASP A 68 3.77 -19.38 6.56
N SER A 69 2.67 -18.66 6.84
CA SER A 69 1.52 -18.56 5.96
C SER A 69 1.04 -17.13 5.73
N LYS A 70 0.29 -16.97 4.63
CA LYS A 70 -0.42 -15.74 4.29
C LYS A 70 -1.33 -15.28 5.42
N GLU A 71 -2.08 -16.20 6.01
CA GLU A 71 -3.03 -15.93 7.09
C GLU A 71 -2.33 -15.38 8.33
N GLU A 72 -1.12 -15.87 8.64
CA GLU A 72 -0.33 -15.38 9.78
C GLU A 72 0.20 -13.95 9.59
N VAL A 73 0.54 -13.60 8.34
CA VAL A 73 0.93 -12.22 7.95
C VAL A 73 -0.28 -11.30 8.05
N TRP A 74 -1.40 -11.69 7.45
CA TRP A 74 -2.63 -10.89 7.46
C TRP A 74 -3.24 -10.73 8.86
N ALA A 75 -3.06 -11.71 9.75
CA ALA A 75 -3.43 -11.58 11.16
C ALA A 75 -2.59 -10.52 11.92
N ARG A 76 -1.49 -10.03 11.33
CA ARG A 76 -0.53 -9.12 11.94
C ARG A 76 -0.19 -7.90 11.08
N VAL A 77 -1.04 -7.55 10.11
CA VAL A 77 -0.82 -6.41 9.18
C VAL A 77 -0.34 -5.16 9.90
N ASP A 78 -1.04 -4.70 10.94
CA ASP A 78 -0.68 -3.50 11.68
C ASP A 78 0.74 -3.56 12.26
N ARG A 79 1.16 -4.73 12.72
CA ARG A 79 2.49 -4.95 13.29
C ARG A 79 3.56 -5.08 12.22
N VAL A 80 3.24 -5.67 11.07
CA VAL A 80 4.15 -5.74 9.93
C VAL A 80 4.37 -4.35 9.36
N LEU A 81 3.31 -3.58 9.11
CA LEU A 81 3.40 -2.19 8.63
C LEU A 81 4.19 -1.31 9.59
N ALA A 82 3.93 -1.38 10.90
CA ALA A 82 4.64 -0.57 11.88
C ALA A 82 6.13 -0.91 12.07
N ARG A 83 6.62 -2.02 11.50
CA ARG A 83 7.99 -2.52 11.73
C ARG A 83 8.80 -2.68 10.46
N ALA A 84 8.19 -3.14 9.38
CA ALA A 84 8.85 -3.42 8.11
C ALA A 84 8.40 -2.48 6.97
N GLY A 85 7.21 -1.89 7.09
CA GLY A 85 6.74 -0.83 6.19
C GLY A 85 7.02 0.58 6.76
N GLY A 86 6.48 1.58 6.05
CA GLY A 86 6.54 2.99 6.45
C GLY A 86 7.93 3.63 6.33
N ASP A 87 8.04 4.87 6.81
CA ASP A 87 9.22 5.74 6.61
C ASP A 87 10.42 5.36 7.48
N GLU A 88 10.18 4.77 8.66
CA GLU A 88 11.22 4.41 9.64
C GLU A 88 11.16 2.92 10.02
N PRO A 89 11.43 2.00 9.07
CA PRO A 89 11.36 0.58 9.33
C PRO A 89 12.45 0.12 10.30
N THR A 90 12.09 -0.75 11.24
CA THR A 90 12.98 -1.37 12.23
C THR A 90 13.23 -2.85 11.96
N MET A 91 12.57 -3.41 10.95
CA MET A 91 12.71 -4.79 10.51
C MET A 91 13.06 -4.86 9.02
N PRO A 92 13.92 -5.81 8.61
CA PRO A 92 14.74 -6.68 9.47
C PRO A 92 15.77 -5.86 10.28
N PRO A 93 16.23 -6.33 11.46
CA PRO A 93 17.09 -5.55 12.36
C PRO A 93 18.48 -5.30 11.76
N PHE A 94 18.89 -6.12 10.80
CA PHE A 94 20.15 -5.98 10.06
C PHE A 94 19.97 -5.24 8.72
N GLY A 95 18.77 -4.70 8.45
CA GLY A 95 18.44 -4.07 7.18
C GLY A 95 18.35 -5.08 6.03
N GLY A 96 18.70 -4.66 4.82
CA GLY A 96 18.78 -5.51 3.63
C GLY A 96 17.64 -5.32 2.63
N VAL A 97 16.45 -4.93 3.10
CA VAL A 97 15.30 -4.66 2.21
C VAL A 97 15.51 -3.33 1.50
N VAL A 98 15.47 -3.37 0.16
CA VAL A 98 15.50 -2.17 -0.69
C VAL A 98 14.20 -1.38 -0.59
N GLU A 99 14.26 -0.07 -0.83
CA GLU A 99 13.14 0.86 -0.66
C GLU A 99 11.90 0.44 -1.47
N ASP A 100 12.07 0.12 -2.76
CA ASP A 100 10.99 -0.33 -3.64
C ASP A 100 10.23 -1.55 -3.08
N ASP A 101 10.92 -2.51 -2.45
CA ASP A 101 10.27 -3.68 -1.89
C ASP A 101 9.52 -3.35 -0.59
N ARG A 102 9.95 -2.33 0.17
CA ARG A 102 9.19 -1.82 1.32
C ARG A 102 7.95 -1.06 0.90
N GLU A 103 8.04 -0.29 -0.19
CA GLU A 103 6.89 0.36 -0.79
C GLU A 103 5.89 -0.69 -1.26
N ARG A 104 6.34 -1.72 -1.96
CA ARG A 104 5.48 -2.85 -2.38
C ARG A 104 4.88 -3.60 -1.19
N LEU A 105 5.64 -3.83 -0.11
CA LEU A 105 5.10 -4.40 1.13
C LEU A 105 3.95 -3.53 1.68
N THR A 106 4.19 -2.21 1.73
CA THR A 106 3.20 -1.26 2.25
C THR A 106 1.95 -1.27 1.37
N LEU A 107 2.08 -1.12 0.06
CA LEU A 107 0.97 -1.13 -0.89
C LEU A 107 0.20 -2.46 -0.87
N TRP A 108 0.87 -3.60 -0.79
CA TRP A 108 0.20 -4.90 -0.68
C TRP A 108 -0.66 -4.96 0.58
N LEU A 109 -0.12 -4.61 1.75
CA LEU A 109 -0.83 -4.73 3.01
C LEU A 109 -1.89 -3.63 3.24
N THR A 110 -1.79 -2.48 2.57
CA THR A 110 -2.78 -1.39 2.70
C THR A 110 -3.85 -1.38 1.61
N CYS A 111 -3.53 -1.87 0.41
CA CYS A 111 -4.39 -1.71 -0.77
C CYS A 111 -4.92 -3.03 -1.35
N ALA A 112 -4.26 -4.16 -1.11
CA ALA A 112 -4.77 -5.45 -1.59
C ALA A 112 -5.96 -5.93 -0.75
N GLU A 113 -6.74 -6.86 -1.31
CA GLU A 113 -7.82 -7.48 -0.57
C GLU A 113 -7.24 -8.32 0.58
N PRO A 114 -7.77 -8.22 1.81
CA PRO A 114 -7.29 -9.01 2.93
C PRO A 114 -7.29 -10.51 2.66
N GLY A 115 -6.17 -11.16 2.96
CA GLY A 115 -5.99 -12.58 2.67
C GLY A 115 -5.63 -12.87 1.21
N THR A 116 -5.19 -11.88 0.42
CA THR A 116 -4.65 -12.11 -0.93
C THR A 116 -3.14 -12.15 -1.00
#